data_AF-X0U6S3-F1
#
_entry.id   AF-X0U6S3-F1
#
_cell.length_a   1.000
_cell.length_b   1.000
_cell.length_c   1.000
_cell.angle_alpha   90.00
_cell.angle_beta   90.00
_cell.angle_gamma   90.00
#
_symmetry.space_group_name_H-M   'P 1'
#
loop_
_entity.id
_entity.type
_entity.pdbx_description
1 polymer ?
#
loop_
_entity_poly.entity_id
_entity_poly.type
_entity_poly.pdbx_seq_one_letter_code
_entity_poly.pdbx_strand_id
1 'polypeptide(L)'
;DMIFLVSAAILDWISDYQKVLEDFSSQRMDLIEWEPTPSHNIRILNDTIDLYRYYDLTTQAEFLYECVKETIIRIIPDEIEYLEKYDRLTNAINSLINLPDTKVDLLIKYLYQSNGILSKRKRQKDFDELTEEEISMIEQHYAEIFEE
;
A
#
# COMPACT_ATOMS: atom_id res chain seq x y z
N ASP A 1 7.72 -12.35 -17.68
CA ASP A 1 8.08 -12.26 -16.25
C ASP A 1 6.92 -11.74 -15.44
N MET A 2 6.63 -12.40 -14.32
CA MET A 2 5.59 -12.01 -13.39
C MET A 2 6.26 -11.35 -12.18
N ILE A 3 5.81 -10.15 -11.80
CA ILE A 3 6.37 -9.39 -10.68
C ILE A 3 5.40 -9.53 -9.50
N PHE A 4 5.87 -10.05 -8.37
CA PHE A 4 5.09 -10.10 -7.13
C PHE A 4 5.34 -8.85 -6.30
N LEU A 5 4.29 -8.11 -5.99
CA LEU A 5 4.33 -6.90 -5.18
C LEU A 5 4.41 -7.21 -3.67
N VAL A 6 5.44 -7.95 -3.27
CA VAL A 6 5.65 -8.34 -1.85
C VAL A 6 5.81 -7.14 -0.91
N SER A 7 6.15 -5.96 -1.43
CA SER A 7 6.24 -4.72 -0.66
C SER A 7 4.91 -4.33 0.00
N ALA A 8 3.76 -4.65 -0.61
CA ALA A 8 2.46 -4.37 -0.02
C ALA A 8 2.22 -5.25 1.21
N ALA A 9 2.48 -6.56 1.10
CA ALA A 9 2.41 -7.48 2.24
C ALA A 9 3.39 -7.09 3.37
N ILE A 10 4.62 -6.68 3.02
CA ILE A 10 5.61 -6.19 3.99
C ILE A 10 5.11 -4.94 4.71
N LEU A 11 4.45 -4.02 4.01
CA LEU A 11 3.93 -2.79 4.61
C LEU A 11 2.83 -3.10 5.63
N ASP A 12 1.93 -4.03 5.30
CA ASP A 12 0.87 -4.47 6.22
C ASP A 12 1.46 -5.19 7.46
N TRP A 13 2.59 -5.89 7.29
CA TRP A 13 3.26 -6.64 8.35
C TRP A 13 4.57 -5.99 8.80
N ILE A 14 4.64 -4.67 8.80
CA ILE A 14 5.89 -3.93 9.03
C ILE A 14 6.56 -4.27 10.37
N SER A 15 5.76 -4.55 11.40
CA SER A 15 6.26 -4.96 12.71
C SER A 15 6.89 -6.35 12.68
N ASP A 16 6.34 -7.28 11.91
CA ASP A 16 6.90 -8.63 11.79
C ASP A 16 8.12 -8.63 10.89
N TYR A 17 8.11 -7.83 9.83
CA TYR A 17 9.31 -7.56 9.04
C TYR A 17 10.47 -7.04 9.90
N GLN A 18 10.20 -6.09 10.78
CA GLN A 18 11.21 -5.58 11.72
C GLN A 18 11.76 -6.69 12.62
N LYS A 19 10.91 -7.50 13.23
CA LYS A 19 11.33 -8.63 14.09
C LYS A 19 12.20 -9.63 13.32
N VAL A 20 11.82 -9.95 12.09
CA VAL A 20 12.56 -10.87 11.20
C VAL A 20 13.95 -10.32 10.87
N LEU A 21 14.10 -9.00 10.71
CA LEU A 21 15.43 -8.38 10.54
C LEU A 21 16.24 -8.34 11.85
N GLU A 22 15.56 -8.13 12.98
CA GLU A 22 16.18 -8.09 14.31
C GLU A 22 16.68 -9.48 14.77
N ASP A 23 15.98 -10.56 14.40
CA ASP A 23 16.38 -11.95 14.67
C ASP A 23 17.82 -12.21 14.22
N PHE A 24 18.17 -11.72 13.02
CA PHE A 24 19.52 -11.80 12.50
C PHE A 24 20.46 -10.72 13.09
N SER A 25 20.04 -9.47 13.13
CA SER A 25 20.97 -8.37 13.44
C SER A 25 21.31 -8.23 14.94
N SER A 26 20.35 -8.49 15.83
CA SER A 26 20.47 -8.20 17.27
C SER A 26 21.66 -8.90 17.94
N GLN A 27 21.81 -10.21 17.74
CA GLN A 27 22.87 -11.02 18.37
C GLN A 27 24.29 -10.63 17.92
N ARG A 28 24.41 -9.98 16.75
CA ARG A 28 25.70 -9.60 16.17
C ARG A 28 26.14 -8.21 16.59
N MET A 29 25.22 -7.35 17.01
CA MET A 29 25.56 -5.96 17.37
C MET A 29 26.53 -5.88 18.55
N ASP A 30 26.44 -6.81 19.51
CA ASP A 30 27.38 -6.89 20.64
C ASP A 30 28.81 -7.31 20.22
N LEU A 31 28.98 -7.82 18.99
CA LEU A 31 30.24 -8.29 18.44
C LEU A 31 30.89 -7.29 17.47
N ILE A 32 30.23 -6.16 17.22
CA ILE A 32 30.68 -5.13 16.28
C ILE A 32 31.19 -3.94 17.07
N GLU A 33 32.49 -3.65 16.92
CA GLU A 33 33.07 -2.40 17.41
C GLU A 33 32.83 -1.30 16.37
N TRP A 34 32.19 -0.20 16.76
CA TRP A 34 31.86 0.86 15.82
C TRP A 34 31.95 2.27 16.41
N GLU A 35 32.17 3.25 15.53
CA GLU A 35 32.14 4.68 15.85
C GLU A 35 31.25 5.47 14.85
N PRO A 36 30.57 6.54 15.31
CA PRO A 36 29.83 7.42 14.42
C PRO A 36 30.79 8.27 13.59
N THR A 37 30.49 8.44 12.30
CA THR A 37 31.24 9.34 11.42
C THR A 37 30.65 10.76 11.45
N PRO A 38 31.41 11.79 11.01
CA PRO A 38 30.88 13.16 10.87
C PRO A 38 29.68 13.28 9.93
N SER A 39 29.45 12.30 9.06
CA SER A 39 28.32 12.24 8.13
C SER A 39 27.11 11.49 8.69
N HIS A 40 27.08 11.17 10.00
CA HIS A 40 26.05 10.34 10.63
C HIS A 40 25.97 8.92 10.06
N ASN A 41 27.08 8.39 9.55
CA ASN A 41 27.22 6.98 9.21
C ASN A 41 27.94 6.24 10.34
N ILE A 42 28.12 4.92 10.16
CA ILE A 42 28.82 4.04 11.09
C ILE A 42 30.14 3.60 10.44
N ARG A 43 31.24 3.65 11.20
CA ARG A 43 32.51 3.01 10.84
C ARG A 43 32.73 1.80 11.73
N ILE A 44 32.94 0.64 11.11
CA ILE A 44 33.29 -0.61 11.79
C ILE A 44 34.80 -0.64 12.06
N LEU A 45 35.18 -0.99 13.28
CA LEU A 45 36.56 -0.93 13.79
C LEU A 45 37.23 -2.32 13.83
N ASN A 46 36.47 -3.40 13.83
CA ASN A 46 36.95 -4.79 13.87
C ASN A 46 36.59 -5.58 12.59
N ASP A 47 37.25 -6.73 12.38
CA ASP A 47 36.87 -7.64 11.29
C ASP A 47 35.61 -8.41 11.67
N THR A 48 34.59 -8.32 10.83
CA THR A 48 33.25 -8.86 11.07
C THR A 48 32.82 -9.85 9.99
N ILE A 49 33.70 -10.18 9.02
CA ILE A 49 33.33 -11.01 7.87
C ILE A 49 32.74 -12.36 8.29
N ASP A 50 33.25 -12.96 9.35
CA ASP A 50 32.80 -14.26 9.85
C ASP A 50 31.38 -14.20 10.44
N LEU A 51 30.90 -13.02 10.87
CA LEU A 51 29.53 -12.82 11.34
C LEU A 51 28.50 -12.91 10.21
N TYR A 52 28.92 -12.63 8.97
CA TYR A 52 28.05 -12.56 7.78
C TYR A 52 28.36 -13.64 6.74
N ARG A 53 29.45 -14.39 6.87
CA ARG A 53 29.84 -15.39 5.87
C ARG A 53 28.95 -16.64 5.85
N TYR A 54 28.44 -17.05 7.02
CA TYR A 54 27.65 -18.27 7.19
C TYR A 54 26.34 -17.96 7.92
N TYR A 55 25.50 -17.14 7.30
CA TYR A 55 24.20 -16.82 7.87
C TYR A 55 23.19 -17.94 7.63
N ASP A 56 22.41 -18.23 8.66
CA ASP A 56 21.11 -18.87 8.50
C ASP A 56 20.08 -17.74 8.31
N LEU A 57 19.41 -17.73 7.17
CA LEU A 57 18.33 -16.79 6.86
C LEU A 57 16.98 -17.49 6.69
N THR A 58 16.80 -18.65 7.33
CA THR A 58 15.56 -19.43 7.23
C THR A 58 14.36 -18.58 7.62
N THR A 59 14.41 -17.86 8.75
CA THR A 59 13.34 -16.96 9.21
C THR A 59 12.95 -15.91 8.16
N GLN A 60 13.94 -15.31 7.50
CA GLN A 60 13.75 -14.27 6.47
C GLN A 60 13.18 -14.86 5.19
N ALA A 61 13.66 -16.05 4.80
CA ALA A 61 13.16 -16.77 3.63
C ALA A 61 11.70 -17.21 3.82
N GLU A 62 11.35 -17.75 4.99
CA GLU A 62 9.99 -18.12 5.36
C GLU A 62 9.06 -16.91 5.38
N PHE A 63 9.49 -15.79 5.97
CA PHE A 63 8.72 -14.55 5.96
C PHE A 63 8.44 -14.05 4.54
N LEU A 64 9.46 -14.06 3.66
CA LEU A 64 9.29 -13.65 2.27
C LEU A 64 8.32 -14.58 1.53
N TYR A 65 8.37 -15.88 1.82
CA TYR A 65 7.43 -16.85 1.25
C TYR A 65 5.99 -16.56 1.66
N GLU A 66 5.74 -16.25 2.93
CA GLU A 66 4.41 -15.82 3.39
C GLU A 66 3.97 -14.51 2.74
N CYS A 67 4.88 -13.55 2.53
CA CYS A 67 4.55 -12.33 1.78
C CYS A 67 4.14 -12.63 0.34
N VAL A 68 4.82 -13.57 -0.34
CA VAL A 68 4.45 -13.99 -1.71
C VAL A 68 3.08 -14.66 -1.71
N LYS A 69 2.83 -15.54 -0.74
CA LYS A 69 1.56 -16.24 -0.59
C LYS A 69 0.40 -15.26 -0.35
N GLU A 70 0.57 -14.30 0.55
CA GLU A 70 -0.41 -13.23 0.80
C GLU A 70 -0.66 -12.40 -0.46
N THR A 71 0.41 -12.09 -1.20
CA THR A 71 0.32 -11.37 -2.47
C THR A 71 -0.56 -12.11 -3.48
N ILE A 72 -0.39 -13.43 -3.58
CA ILE A 72 -1.14 -14.27 -4.53
C ILE A 72 -2.59 -14.47 -4.10
N ILE A 73 -2.82 -14.74 -2.82
CA ILE A 73 -4.12 -15.18 -2.31
C ILE A 73 -5.06 -14.00 -2.05
N ARG A 74 -4.52 -12.85 -1.65
CA ARG A 74 -5.32 -11.69 -1.26
C ARG A 74 -5.01 -10.45 -2.08
N ILE A 75 -3.77 -9.95 -2.05
CA ILE A 75 -3.47 -8.60 -2.58
C ILE A 75 -3.80 -8.49 -4.06
N ILE A 76 -3.36 -9.45 -4.89
CA ILE A 76 -3.63 -9.42 -6.33
C ILE A 76 -5.13 -9.57 -6.61
N PRO A 77 -5.85 -10.57 -6.05
CA PRO A 77 -7.31 -10.65 -6.20
C PRO A 77 -8.05 -9.38 -5.77
N ASP A 78 -7.74 -8.84 -4.59
CA ASP A 78 -8.36 -7.62 -4.05
C ASP A 78 -8.10 -6.42 -4.97
N GLU A 79 -6.89 -6.31 -5.53
CA GLU A 79 -6.51 -5.27 -6.50
C GLU A 79 -7.28 -5.41 -7.81
N ILE A 80 -7.43 -6.63 -8.35
CA ILE A 80 -8.20 -6.89 -9.56
C ILE A 80 -9.67 -6.52 -9.35
N GLU A 81 -10.25 -6.93 -8.22
CA GLU A 81 -11.64 -6.59 -7.86
C GLU A 81 -11.84 -5.08 -7.75
N TYR A 82 -10.90 -4.39 -7.10
CA TYR A 82 -10.93 -2.93 -7.02
C TYR A 82 -10.87 -2.28 -8.41
N LEU A 83 -10.00 -2.74 -9.31
CA LEU A 83 -9.89 -2.21 -10.67
C LEU A 83 -11.18 -2.43 -11.47
N GLU A 84 -11.83 -3.58 -11.34
CA GLU A 84 -13.12 -3.83 -11.99
C GLU A 84 -14.21 -2.88 -11.47
N LYS A 85 -14.30 -2.72 -10.15
CA LYS A 85 -15.25 -1.79 -9.52
C LYS A 85 -14.97 -0.34 -9.91
N TYR A 86 -13.69 0.03 -10.02
CA TYR A 86 -13.23 1.35 -10.48
C TYR A 86 -13.69 1.65 -11.90
N ASP A 87 -13.49 0.70 -12.83
CA ASP A 87 -13.90 0.85 -14.22
C ASP A 87 -15.43 0.96 -14.35
N ARG A 88 -16.19 0.16 -13.59
CA ARG A 88 -17.66 0.25 -13.53
C ARG A 88 -18.12 1.64 -13.08
N LEU A 89 -17.54 2.16 -12.00
CA LEU A 89 -17.92 3.46 -11.46
C LEU A 89 -17.50 4.61 -12.38
N THR A 90 -16.33 4.52 -13.01
CA THR A 90 -15.86 5.49 -14.01
C THR A 90 -16.85 5.60 -15.17
N ASN A 91 -17.30 4.45 -15.71
CA ASN A 91 -18.29 4.42 -16.78
C ASN A 91 -19.65 4.98 -16.35
N ALA A 92 -20.09 4.71 -15.11
CA ALA A 92 -21.32 5.27 -14.57
C ALA A 92 -21.24 6.81 -14.44
N ILE A 93 -20.15 7.34 -13.88
CA ILE A 93 -19.93 8.78 -13.75
C ILE A 93 -19.90 9.46 -15.12
N ASN A 94 -19.13 8.92 -16.07
CA ASN A 94 -19.01 9.48 -17.43
C ASN A 94 -20.34 9.45 -18.22
N SER A 95 -21.26 8.56 -17.86
CA SER A 95 -22.61 8.50 -18.46
C SER A 95 -23.56 9.55 -17.89
N LEU A 96 -23.34 9.98 -16.63
CA LEU A 96 -24.16 10.96 -15.94
C LEU A 96 -23.66 12.39 -16.14
N ILE A 97 -22.34 12.58 -16.11
CA ILE A 97 -21.70 13.89 -16.02
C ILE A 97 -20.47 13.93 -16.93
N ASN A 98 -20.30 15.03 -17.67
CA ASN A 98 -19.13 15.23 -18.51
C ASN A 98 -18.02 15.94 -17.72
N LEU A 99 -17.18 15.16 -17.04
CA LEU A 99 -16.02 15.64 -16.28
C LEU A 99 -14.71 15.25 -16.98
N PRO A 100 -13.62 16.03 -16.78
CA PRO A 100 -12.29 15.56 -17.15
C PRO A 100 -11.92 14.28 -16.39
N ASP A 101 -11.24 13.33 -17.04
CA ASP A 101 -10.82 12.05 -16.44
C ASP A 101 -10.10 12.24 -15.09
N THR A 102 -9.25 13.26 -14.99
CA THR A 102 -8.52 13.58 -13.74
C THR A 102 -9.43 13.96 -12.58
N LYS A 103 -10.60 14.56 -12.85
CA LYS A 103 -11.62 14.86 -11.82
C LYS A 103 -12.41 13.61 -11.45
N VAL A 104 -12.71 12.74 -12.42
CA VAL A 104 -13.38 11.45 -12.16
C VAL A 104 -12.50 10.57 -11.27
N ASP A 105 -11.21 10.46 -11.58
CA ASP A 105 -10.24 9.71 -10.78
C ASP A 105 -10.16 10.26 -9.34
N LEU A 106 -10.14 11.59 -9.20
CA LEU A 106 -10.13 12.24 -7.89
C LEU A 106 -11.42 11.99 -7.10
N LEU A 107 -12.56 11.97 -7.79
CA LEU A 107 -13.88 11.74 -7.21
C LEU A 107 -13.96 10.32 -6.64
N ILE A 108 -13.62 9.32 -7.45
CA ILE A 108 -13.61 7.91 -7.04
C ILE A 108 -12.65 7.69 -5.87
N LYS A 109 -11.44 8.27 -5.95
CA LYS A 109 -10.46 8.21 -4.86
C LYS A 109 -11.00 8.80 -3.56
N TYR A 110 -11.73 9.91 -3.63
CA TYR A 110 -12.33 10.50 -2.44
C TYR A 110 -13.45 9.65 -1.87
N LEU A 111 -14.33 9.11 -2.71
CA LEU A 111 -15.39 8.21 -2.27
C LEU A 111 -14.82 6.96 -1.61
N TYR A 112 -13.80 6.35 -2.21
CA TYR A 112 -13.12 5.18 -1.66
C TYR A 112 -12.50 5.45 -0.28
N GLN A 113 -11.86 6.61 -0.11
CA GLN A 113 -11.24 7.00 1.17
C GLN A 113 -12.24 7.34 2.27
N SER A 114 -13.47 7.71 1.93
CA SER A 114 -14.49 8.12 2.89
C SER A 114 -15.74 7.25 2.83
N ASN A 115 -15.58 5.96 2.52
CA ASN A 115 -16.62 4.94 2.51
C ASN A 115 -17.88 5.39 1.75
N GLY A 116 -17.71 5.91 0.53
CA GLY A 116 -18.81 6.30 -0.34
C GLY A 116 -19.43 7.67 -0.06
N ILE A 117 -18.92 8.45 0.92
CA ILE A 117 -19.50 9.76 1.27
C ILE A 117 -18.52 10.89 0.97
N LEU A 118 -18.87 11.80 0.07
CA LEU A 118 -18.11 13.01 -0.20
C LEU A 118 -18.30 14.05 0.91
N SER A 119 -17.22 14.41 1.61
CA SER A 119 -17.27 15.47 2.61
C SER A 119 -17.64 16.84 2.00
N LYS A 120 -18.41 17.65 2.71
CA LYS A 120 -18.83 19.01 2.27
C LYS A 120 -17.66 19.89 1.84
N ARG A 121 -16.50 19.78 2.51
CA ARG A 121 -15.28 20.53 2.17
C ARG A 121 -14.69 20.10 0.82
N LYS A 122 -14.64 18.80 0.52
CA LYS A 122 -14.15 18.27 -0.76
C LYS A 122 -15.11 18.64 -1.91
N ARG A 123 -16.43 18.56 -1.67
CA ARG A 123 -17.46 19.01 -2.62
C ARG A 123 -17.24 20.47 -3.02
N GLN A 124 -17.19 21.39 -2.06
CA GLN A 124 -17.03 22.83 -2.34
C GLN A 124 -15.67 23.21 -2.93
N LYS A 125 -14.61 22.43 -2.69
CA LYS A 125 -13.25 22.78 -3.10
C LYS A 125 -12.95 22.32 -4.53
N ASP A 126 -13.30 21.07 -4.84
CA ASP A 126 -12.83 20.40 -6.05
C ASP A 126 -13.99 20.04 -7.01
N PHE A 127 -15.25 20.13 -6.56
CA PHE A 127 -16.47 19.71 -7.28
C PHE A 127 -17.65 20.71 -7.11
N ASP A 128 -17.38 22.01 -7.10
CA ASP A 128 -18.42 23.06 -6.95
C ASP A 128 -19.40 23.12 -8.14
N GLU A 129 -18.96 22.63 -9.29
CA GLU A 129 -19.73 22.48 -10.52
C GLU A 129 -20.79 21.36 -10.48
N LEU A 130 -20.74 20.47 -9.49
CA LEU A 130 -21.69 19.36 -9.34
C LEU A 130 -22.89 19.75 -8.47
N THR A 131 -24.08 19.37 -8.93
CA THR A 131 -25.33 19.52 -8.18
C THR A 131 -25.45 18.49 -7.06
N GLU A 132 -26.29 18.80 -6.07
CA GLU A 132 -26.53 17.87 -4.95
C GLU A 132 -27.20 16.56 -5.41
N GLU A 133 -28.00 16.63 -6.48
CA GLU A 133 -28.63 15.48 -7.13
C GLU A 133 -27.59 14.57 -7.81
N GLU A 134 -26.68 15.14 -8.59
CA GLU A 134 -25.58 14.40 -9.25
C GLU A 134 -24.69 13.69 -8.23
N ILE A 135 -24.32 14.39 -7.15
CA ILE A 135 -23.51 13.79 -6.08
C ILE A 135 -24.26 12.64 -5.42
N SER A 136 -25.55 12.81 -5.13
CA SER A 136 -26.36 11.75 -4.53
C SER A 136 -26.46 10.51 -5.44
N MET A 137 -26.56 10.69 -6.75
CA MET A 137 -26.57 9.57 -7.71
C MET A 137 -25.22 8.85 -7.74
N ILE A 138 -24.11 9.60 -7.71
CA ILE A 138 -22.76 9.02 -7.67
C ILE A 138 -22.54 8.23 -6.37
N GLU A 139 -22.96 8.76 -5.22
CA GLU A 139 -22.86 8.07 -3.93
C GLU A 139 -23.70 6.78 -3.92
N GLN A 140 -24.88 6.80 -4.55
CA GLN A 140 -25.70 5.60 -4.73
C GLN A 140 -25.02 4.56 -5.62
N HIS A 141 -24.52 4.95 -6.79
CA HIS A 141 -23.80 4.02 -7.67
C HIS A 141 -22.52 3.47 -7.03
N TYR A 142 -21.83 4.27 -6.22
CA TYR A 142 -20.71 3.79 -5.43
C TYR A 142 -21.16 2.67 -4.48
N ALA A 143 -22.25 2.87 -3.72
CA ALA A 143 -22.77 1.84 -2.82
C ALA A 143 -23.18 0.57 -3.58
N GLU A 144 -23.85 0.71 -4.72
CA GLU A 144 -24.27 -0.42 -5.57
C GLU A 144 -23.09 -1.25 -6.10
N ILE A 145 -21.94 -0.62 -6.37
CA ILE A 145 -20.77 -1.28 -6.97
C ILE A 145 -19.78 -1.79 -5.91
N PHE A 146 -19.59 -1.04 -4.82
CA PHE A 146 -18.57 -1.34 -3.81
C PHE A 146 -19.11 -2.09 -2.59
N GLU A 147 -20.42 -2.04 -2.31
CA GLU A 147 -21.07 -2.79 -1.21
C GLU A 147 -21.83 -4.05 -1.68
N GLU A 148 -21.66 -4.45 -2.95
CA GLU A 148 -22.11 -5.73 -3.52
C GLU A 148 -21.48 -6.93 -2.80
#